data_AF-B1ZSG9-F1
#
_entry.id   AF-B1ZSG9-F1
#
_cell.length_a   1.000
_cell.length_b   1.000
_cell.length_c   1.000
_cell.angle_alpha   90.00
_cell.angle_beta   90.00
_cell.angle_gamma   90.00
#
_symmetry.space_group_name_H-M   'P 1'
#
loop_
_entity.id
_entity.type
_entity.pdbx_description
1 polymer ?
#
loop_
_entity_poly.entity_id
_entity_poly.type
_entity_poly.pdbx_seq_one_letter_code
_entity_poly.pdbx_strand_id
1 'polypeptide(L)'
;MGRNWEPIGRTLQGLTLRCQELGGAPDPAWLKLPVRELATTLRAAEALDRLPCDALMRALLRGGGIGQPTPRQGYFCAMRCLCALDTLGIIHAELNDHPLYPEPPTKWTDEQLLEWLLVSNWQQRHDTWLKLNALSAATGLGLYSG
;
A
#
# COMPACT_ATOMS: atom_id res chain seq x y z
N MET A 1 -18.13 -15.23 -16.24
CA MET A 1 -18.04 -13.76 -16.21
C MET A 1 -16.98 -13.38 -15.20
N GLY A 2 -15.93 -12.66 -15.63
CA GLY A 2 -14.88 -12.21 -14.72
C GLY A 2 -15.38 -11.15 -13.75
N ARG A 3 -14.73 -11.02 -12.58
CA ARG A 3 -14.98 -9.95 -11.63
C ARG A 3 -14.67 -8.60 -12.28
N ASN A 4 -15.49 -7.57 -12.02
CA ASN A 4 -15.13 -6.20 -12.36
C ASN A 4 -14.20 -5.64 -11.28
N TRP A 5 -12.99 -5.25 -11.66
CA TRP A 5 -11.93 -4.79 -10.76
C TRP A 5 -11.82 -3.27 -10.66
N GLU A 6 -12.47 -2.54 -11.56
CA GLU A 6 -12.44 -1.07 -11.58
C GLU A 6 -12.91 -0.46 -10.24
N PRO A 7 -13.99 -0.94 -9.59
CA PRO A 7 -14.40 -0.42 -8.29
C PRO A 7 -13.32 -0.58 -7.21
N ILE A 8 -12.63 -1.73 -7.20
CA ILE A 8 -11.52 -2.01 -6.26
C ILE A 8 -10.39 -1.00 -6.47
N GLY A 9 -9.99 -0.78 -7.73
CA GLY A 9 -8.96 0.20 -8.07
C GLY A 9 -9.34 1.63 -7.63
N ARG A 10 -10.58 2.06 -7.89
CA ARG A 10 -11.07 3.38 -7.47
C ARG A 10 -11.06 3.53 -5.95
N THR A 11 -11.47 2.49 -5.21
CA THR A 11 -11.42 2.50 -3.74
C THR A 11 -9.99 2.65 -3.24
N LEU A 12 -9.02 1.92 -3.79
CA LEU A 12 -7.62 2.02 -3.39
C LEU A 12 -7.02 3.40 -3.69
N GLN A 13 -7.37 4.01 -4.83
CA GLN A 13 -6.97 5.39 -5.16
C GLN A 13 -7.56 6.39 -4.16
N GLY A 14 -8.86 6.28 -3.86
CA GLY A 14 -9.52 7.13 -2.86
C GLY A 14 -8.90 6.99 -1.46
N LEU A 15 -8.55 5.77 -1.06
CA LEU A 15 -7.85 5.52 0.21
C LEU A 15 -6.44 6.12 0.23
N THR A 16 -5.72 6.10 -0.90
CA THR A 16 -4.41 6.73 -1.04
C THR A 16 -4.50 8.24 -0.78
N LEU A 17 -5.45 8.91 -1.45
CA LEU A 17 -5.71 10.34 -1.25
C LEU A 17 -6.11 10.64 0.20
N ARG A 18 -6.99 9.81 0.78
CA ARG A 18 -7.41 9.97 2.16
C ARG A 18 -6.24 9.87 3.15
N CYS A 19 -5.29 8.97 2.89
CA CYS A 19 -4.09 8.85 3.72
C CYS A 19 -3.19 10.09 3.61
N GLN A 20 -3.11 10.73 2.45
CA GLN A 20 -2.38 11.98 2.25
C GLN A 20 -3.06 13.14 3.01
N GLU A 21 -4.39 13.24 2.95
CA GLU A 21 -5.17 14.23 3.71
C GLU A 21 -4.96 14.10 5.23
N LEU A 22 -4.68 12.89 5.72
CA LEU A 22 -4.35 12.61 7.11
C LEU A 22 -2.89 12.96 7.47
N GLY A 23 -2.17 13.65 6.58
CA GLY A 23 -0.78 14.04 6.78
C GLY A 23 0.23 12.96 6.38
N GLY A 24 -0.18 11.96 5.60
CA GLY A 24 0.68 10.88 5.13
C GLY A 24 1.77 11.38 4.18
N ALA A 25 2.94 11.73 4.72
CA ALA A 25 4.10 12.20 3.99
C ALA A 25 5.38 11.52 4.51
N PRO A 26 6.40 11.31 3.64
CA PRO A 26 7.69 10.80 4.09
C PRO A 26 8.34 11.80 5.05
N ASP A 27 9.01 11.29 6.08
CA ASP A 27 9.79 12.14 6.99
C ASP A 27 10.91 12.85 6.19
N PRO A 28 11.03 14.19 6.24
CA PRO A 28 12.07 14.92 5.54
C PRO A 28 13.50 14.48 5.90
N ALA A 29 13.71 13.93 7.10
CA ALA A 29 14.99 13.38 7.52
C ALA A 29 15.35 12.10 6.74
N TRP A 30 14.35 11.28 6.38
CA TRP A 30 14.54 10.05 5.61
C TRP A 30 15.06 10.33 4.20
N LEU A 31 14.61 11.42 3.58
CA LEU A 31 15.03 11.81 2.23
C LEU A 31 16.51 12.19 2.13
N LYS A 32 17.18 12.42 3.26
CA LYS A 32 18.61 12.74 3.34
C LYS A 32 19.49 11.50 3.53
N LEU A 33 18.88 10.34 3.80
CA LEU A 33 19.61 9.11 4.06
C LEU A 33 20.08 8.44 2.76
N PRO A 34 21.26 7.79 2.76
CA PRO A 34 21.64 6.88 1.69
C PRO A 34 20.60 5.77 1.50
N VAL A 35 20.37 5.31 0.26
CA VAL A 35 19.35 4.30 -0.09
C VAL A 35 19.30 3.11 0.87
N ARG A 36 20.46 2.54 1.20
CA ARG A 36 20.55 1.35 2.07
C ARG A 36 20.09 1.65 3.49
N GLU A 37 20.45 2.81 4.03
CA GLU A 37 20.05 3.27 5.36
C GLU A 37 18.57 3.66 5.37
N LEU A 38 18.08 4.28 4.30
CA LEU A 38 16.66 4.60 4.12
C LEU A 38 15.81 3.33 4.12
N ALA A 39 16.16 2.33 3.31
CA ALA A 39 15.41 1.06 3.26
C ALA A 39 15.37 0.35 4.64
N THR A 40 16.48 0.41 5.39
CA THR A 40 16.55 -0.16 6.74
C THR A 40 15.69 0.62 7.72
N THR A 41 15.75 1.95 7.67
CA THR A 41 14.94 2.87 8.49
C THR A 41 13.45 2.68 8.23
N LEU A 42 13.04 2.63 6.96
CA LEU A 42 11.67 2.37 6.56
C LEU A 42 11.16 1.02 7.07
N ARG A 43 11.98 -0.04 6.97
CA ARG A 43 11.62 -1.37 7.48
C ARG A 43 11.42 -1.36 9.00
N ALA A 44 12.30 -0.70 9.75
CA ALA A 44 12.19 -0.61 11.20
C ALA A 44 10.96 0.22 11.62
N ALA A 45 10.74 1.36 10.98
CA ALA A 45 9.60 2.22 11.25
C ALA A 45 8.26 1.54 10.89
N GLU A 46 8.20 0.84 9.75
CA GLU A 46 7.00 0.09 9.35
C GLU A 46 6.69 -1.01 10.35
N ALA A 47 7.71 -1.74 10.85
CA ALA A 47 7.51 -2.81 11.82
C ALA A 47 6.85 -2.30 13.12
N LEU A 48 7.20 -1.08 13.57
CA LEU A 48 6.60 -0.45 14.75
C LEU A 48 5.14 -0.04 14.53
N ASP A 49 4.83 0.44 13.32
CA ASP A 49 3.48 0.95 13.00
C ASP A 49 2.58 -0.09 12.33
N ARG A 50 3.05 -1.32 12.12
CA ARG A 50 2.36 -2.34 11.32
C ARG A 50 0.95 -2.64 11.82
N LEU A 51 0.81 -2.98 13.10
CA LEU A 51 -0.49 -3.30 13.70
C LEU A 51 -1.43 -2.08 13.76
N PRO A 52 -0.98 -0.88 14.16
CA PRO A 52 -1.76 0.34 14.01
C PRO A 52 -2.25 0.59 12.58
N CYS A 53 -1.39 0.41 11.57
CA CYS A 53 -1.75 0.59 10.18
C CYS A 53 -2.76 -0.46 9.70
N ASP A 54 -2.64 -1.73 10.15
CA ASP A 54 -3.62 -2.77 9.86
C ASP A 54 -5.01 -2.40 10.42
N ALA A 55 -5.05 -1.89 11.65
CA ALA A 55 -6.29 -1.44 12.29
C ALA A 55 -6.89 -0.23 11.55
N LEU A 56 -6.05 0.75 11.18
CA LEU A 56 -6.46 1.93 10.44
C LEU A 56 -7.03 1.57 9.06
N MET A 57 -6.40 0.67 8.31
CA MET A 57 -6.92 0.24 7.01
C MET A 57 -8.28 -0.44 7.13
N ARG A 58 -8.47 -1.31 8.13
CA ARG A 58 -9.78 -1.93 8.39
C ARG A 58 -10.84 -0.89 8.78
N ALA A 59 -10.47 0.09 9.60
CA ALA A 59 -11.38 1.18 9.98
C ALA A 59 -11.80 2.01 8.76
N LEU A 60 -10.84 2.37 7.90
CA LEU A 60 -11.09 3.10 6.65
C LEU A 60 -12.02 2.32 5.71
N LEU A 61 -11.81 1.02 5.53
CA LEU A 61 -12.66 0.18 4.69
C LEU A 61 -14.10 0.10 5.19
N ARG A 62 -14.29 0.04 6.52
CA ARG A 62 -15.61 -0.08 7.14
C ARG A 62 -16.31 1.26 7.37
N GLY A 63 -15.68 2.38 7.01
CA GLY A 63 -16.18 3.72 7.31
C GLY A 63 -16.26 4.01 8.82
N GLY A 64 -15.45 3.31 9.63
CA GLY A 64 -15.43 3.45 11.08
C GLY A 64 -14.63 4.66 11.57
N GLY A 65 -14.59 4.84 12.89
CA GLY A 65 -13.79 5.89 13.53
C GLY A 65 -12.29 5.65 13.31
N ILE A 66 -11.66 6.50 12.50
CA ILE A 66 -10.24 6.42 12.12
C ILE A 66 -9.27 6.92 13.21
N GLY A 67 -9.79 7.47 14.30
CA GLY A 67 -8.98 8.10 15.35
C GLY A 67 -8.17 9.30 14.84
N GLN A 68 -7.04 9.58 15.48
CA GLN A 68 -6.05 10.55 15.02
C GLN A 68 -4.75 9.82 14.66
N PRO A 69 -4.62 9.32 13.41
CA PRO A 69 -3.40 8.64 12.99
C PRO A 69 -2.24 9.63 12.93
N THR A 70 -1.03 9.14 13.19
CA THR A 70 0.18 9.94 13.00
C THR A 70 0.48 10.11 11.51
N PRO A 71 1.20 11.17 11.11
CA PRO A 71 1.67 11.34 9.72
C PRO A 71 2.39 10.11 9.17
N ARG A 72 3.21 9.45 10.00
CA ARG A 72 3.95 8.24 9.63
C ARG A 72 3.03 7.05 9.35
N GLN A 73 1.98 6.88 10.16
CA GLN A 73 0.96 5.86 9.91
C GLN A 73 0.18 6.15 8.63
N GLY A 74 -0.21 7.42 8.41
CA GLY A 74 -0.82 7.85 7.14
C GLY A 74 0.07 7.52 5.94
N TYR A 75 1.38 7.77 6.06
CA TYR A 75 2.36 7.47 5.01
C TYR A 75 2.44 5.97 4.70
N PHE A 76 2.57 5.11 5.71
CA PHE A 76 2.61 3.65 5.49
C PHE A 76 1.28 3.09 4.97
N CYS A 77 0.14 3.65 5.39
CA CYS A 77 -1.17 3.31 4.83
C CYS A 77 -1.28 3.71 3.35
N ALA A 78 -0.79 4.89 2.96
CA ALA A 78 -0.71 5.29 1.55
C ALA A 78 0.16 4.33 0.73
N MET A 79 1.33 3.95 1.26
CA MET A 79 2.22 2.97 0.61
C MET A 79 1.55 1.61 0.41
N ARG A 80 0.75 1.14 1.36
CA ARG A 80 -0.04 -0.10 1.25
C ARG A 80 -1.07 -0.03 0.14
N CYS A 81 -1.76 1.11 0.00
CA CYS A 81 -2.73 1.31 -1.06
C CYS A 81 -2.08 1.28 -2.45
N LEU A 82 -0.90 1.90 -2.59
CA LEU A 82 -0.12 1.88 -3.83
C LEU A 82 0.42 0.48 -4.14
N CYS A 83 0.90 -0.24 -3.12
CA CYS A 83 1.26 -1.65 -3.25
C CYS A 83 0.09 -2.51 -3.73
N ALA A 84 -1.10 -2.29 -3.17
CA ALA A 84 -2.31 -2.98 -3.58
C ALA A 84 -2.70 -2.64 -5.04
N LEU A 85 -2.58 -1.39 -5.47
CA LEU A 85 -2.84 -0.96 -6.85
C LEU A 85 -1.91 -1.63 -7.86
N ASP A 86 -0.60 -1.67 -7.56
CA ASP A 86 0.36 -2.40 -8.39
C ASP A 86 0.07 -3.90 -8.42
N THR A 87 -0.29 -4.49 -7.27
CA THR A 87 -0.71 -5.90 -7.21
C THR A 87 -1.93 -6.15 -8.09
N LEU A 88 -2.90 -5.24 -8.07
CA LEU A 88 -4.08 -5.32 -8.91
C LEU A 88 -3.69 -5.28 -10.40
N GLY A 89 -2.79 -4.37 -10.79
CA GLY A 89 -2.24 -4.31 -12.15
C GLY A 89 -1.55 -5.61 -12.57
N ILE A 90 -0.82 -6.28 -11.67
CA ILE A 90 -0.18 -7.57 -11.93
C ILE A 90 -1.21 -8.71 -12.03
N ILE A 91 -2.26 -8.71 -11.19
CA ILE A 91 -3.36 -9.68 -11.28
C ILE A 91 -4.03 -9.60 -12.66
N HIS A 92 -4.15 -8.38 -13.21
CA HIS A 92 -4.64 -8.16 -14.56
C HIS A 92 -3.63 -8.50 -15.67
N ALA A 93 -2.34 -8.61 -15.33
CA ALA A 93 -1.31 -8.91 -16.30
C ALA A 93 -1.26 -10.42 -16.55
N GLU A 94 -1.62 -10.81 -17.76
CA GLU A 94 -1.42 -12.17 -18.26
C GLU A 94 -0.05 -12.25 -18.96
N LEU A 95 0.70 -13.32 -18.69
CA LEU A 95 1.91 -13.66 -19.44
C LEU A 95 1.69 -15.02 -20.09
N ASN A 96 1.64 -15.06 -21.42
CA ASN A 96 1.38 -16.28 -22.20
C ASN A 96 0.08 -16.99 -21.77
N ASP A 97 -1.03 -16.25 -21.64
CA ASP A 97 -2.34 -16.76 -21.20
C ASP A 97 -2.33 -17.41 -19.80
N HIS A 98 -1.29 -17.16 -19.01
CA HIS A 98 -1.19 -17.58 -17.63
C HIS A 98 -1.21 -16.36 -16.71
N PRO A 99 -2.02 -16.39 -15.63
CA PRO A 99 -2.05 -15.31 -14.66
C PRO A 99 -0.70 -15.28 -13.92
N LEU A 100 -0.07 -14.10 -13.86
CA LEU A 100 1.18 -13.87 -13.13
C LEU A 100 1.00 -13.93 -11.61
N TYR A 101 -0.25 -13.87 -11.15
CA TYR A 101 -0.62 -13.92 -9.75
C TYR A 101 -1.82 -14.85 -9.57
N PRO A 102 -1.87 -15.68 -8.52
CA PRO A 102 -3.05 -16.50 -8.27
C PRO A 102 -4.27 -15.61 -8.10
N GLU A 103 -5.33 -15.87 -8.88
CA GLU A 103 -6.58 -15.15 -8.73
C GLU A 103 -7.14 -15.38 -7.32
N PRO A 104 -7.60 -14.31 -6.62
CA PRO A 104 -8.25 -14.47 -5.35
C PRO A 104 -9.59 -15.23 -5.51
N PRO A 105 -10.07 -15.92 -4.47
CA PRO A 105 -11.29 -16.71 -4.56
C PRO A 105 -12.49 -15.89 -5.06
N THR A 106 -13.16 -16.40 -6.10
CA THR A 106 -14.28 -15.73 -6.79
C THR A 106 -15.44 -15.35 -5.86
N LYS A 107 -15.62 -16.11 -4.77
CA LYS A 107 -16.65 -15.91 -3.74
C LYS A 107 -16.38 -14.77 -2.74
N TRP A 108 -15.20 -14.17 -2.76
CA TRP A 108 -14.88 -13.09 -1.81
C TRP A 108 -15.70 -11.84 -2.08
N THR A 109 -16.17 -11.17 -1.04
CA THR A 109 -16.75 -9.83 -1.21
C THR A 109 -15.65 -8.82 -1.56
N ASP A 110 -16.04 -7.64 -2.05
CA ASP A 110 -15.08 -6.56 -2.32
C ASP A 110 -14.35 -6.12 -1.04
N GLU A 111 -15.03 -6.11 0.11
CA GLU A 111 -14.41 -5.83 1.40
C GLU A 111 -13.34 -6.87 1.77
N GLN A 112 -13.63 -8.16 1.61
CA GLN A 112 -12.67 -9.24 1.88
C GLN A 112 -11.44 -9.14 0.96
N LEU A 113 -11.67 -8.82 -0.31
CA LEU A 113 -10.61 -8.62 -1.29
C LEU A 113 -9.74 -7.40 -0.95
N LEU A 114 -10.35 -6.28 -0.60
CA LEU A 114 -9.65 -5.06 -0.20
C LEU A 114 -8.85 -5.28 1.09
N GLU A 115 -9.41 -5.94 2.10
CA GLU A 115 -8.70 -6.28 3.33
C GLU A 115 -7.49 -7.18 3.04
N TRP A 116 -7.66 -8.21 2.20
CA TRP A 116 -6.55 -9.06 1.77
C TRP A 116 -5.46 -8.26 1.04
N LEU A 117 -5.83 -7.37 0.10
CA LEU A 117 -4.89 -6.53 -0.65
C LEU A 117 -4.11 -5.56 0.25
N LEU A 118 -4.77 -4.99 1.26
CA LEU A 118 -4.21 -3.92 2.10
C LEU A 118 -3.46 -4.45 3.33
N VAL A 119 -3.78 -5.66 3.80
CA VAL A 119 -3.19 -6.24 5.01
C VAL A 119 -2.34 -7.46 4.67
N SER A 120 -2.93 -8.52 4.13
CA SER A 120 -2.25 -9.80 3.91
C SER A 120 -1.20 -9.71 2.79
N ASN A 121 -1.54 -9.07 1.67
CA ASN A 121 -0.62 -8.85 0.56
C ASN A 121 0.54 -7.93 0.96
N TRP A 122 0.28 -6.92 1.80
CA TRP A 122 1.36 -6.10 2.37
C TRP A 122 2.37 -6.92 3.14
N GLN A 123 1.93 -7.85 4.01
CA GLN A 123 2.85 -8.71 4.75
C GLN A 123 3.79 -9.52 3.84
N GLN A 124 3.35 -9.86 2.63
CA GLN A 124 4.16 -10.59 1.65
C GLN A 124 5.08 -9.68 0.83
N ARG A 125 4.62 -8.46 0.51
CA ARG A 125 5.31 -7.56 -0.45
C ARG A 125 6.02 -6.36 0.17
N HIS A 126 5.80 -6.06 1.46
CA HIS A 126 6.29 -4.83 2.11
C HIS A 126 7.79 -4.64 1.95
N ASP A 127 8.59 -5.70 2.08
CA ASP A 127 10.04 -5.56 2.01
C ASP A 127 10.52 -5.04 0.64
N THR A 128 9.96 -5.61 -0.43
CA THR A 128 10.23 -5.17 -1.80
C THR A 128 9.75 -3.73 -2.00
N TRP A 129 8.56 -3.40 -1.50
CA TRP A 129 7.99 -2.06 -1.62
C TRP A 129 8.78 -0.99 -0.88
N LEU A 130 9.24 -1.26 0.34
CA LEU A 130 10.05 -0.33 1.12
C LEU A 130 11.41 -0.08 0.43
N LYS A 131 12.00 -1.11 -0.19
CA LYS A 131 13.23 -0.96 -0.99
C LYS A 131 13.01 -0.15 -2.26
N LEU A 132 11.94 -0.41 -3.01
CA LEU A 132 11.59 0.35 -4.21
C LEU A 132 11.31 1.82 -3.88
N ASN A 133 10.61 2.07 -2.77
CA ASN A 133 10.38 3.42 -2.27
C ASN A 133 11.70 4.13 -1.93
N ALA A 134 12.60 3.47 -1.19
CA ALA A 134 13.92 4.03 -0.89
C ALA A 134 14.74 4.35 -2.16
N LEU A 135 14.70 3.46 -3.15
CA LEU A 135 15.34 3.68 -4.45
C LEU A 135 14.73 4.86 -5.20
N SER A 136 13.40 4.95 -5.23
CA SER A 136 12.69 6.03 -5.91
C SER A 136 12.98 7.39 -5.27
N ALA A 137 13.00 7.47 -3.94
CA ALA A 137 13.35 8.68 -3.21
C ALA A 137 14.78 9.16 -3.55
N ALA A 138 15.73 8.24 -3.65
CA ALA A 138 17.13 8.60 -3.93
C ALA A 138 17.42 8.94 -5.40
N THR A 139 16.67 8.33 -6.33
CA THR A 139 16.86 8.53 -7.77
C THR A 139 15.99 9.65 -8.33
N GLY A 140 15.05 10.18 -7.54
CA GLY A 140 14.05 11.15 -8.01
C GLY A 140 13.08 10.57 -9.05
N LEU A 141 13.05 9.24 -9.23
CA LEU A 141 12.24 8.55 -10.24
C LEU A 141 10.74 8.50 -9.92
N GLY A 142 10.27 9.24 -8.92
CA GLY A 142 8.86 9.59 -8.79
C GLY A 142 7.88 8.41 -8.76
N LEU A 143 8.08 7.43 -7.88
CA LEU A 143 6.98 6.53 -7.49
C LEU A 143 5.96 7.28 -6.60
N TYR A 144 6.33 8.46 -6.09
CA TYR A 144 5.57 9.28 -5.12
C TYR A 144 5.54 10.78 -5.47
N SER A 145 5.85 11.17 -6.71
CA SER A 145 5.65 12.54 -7.19
C SER A 145 4.23 12.69 -7.73
N GLY A 146 3.27 12.69 -6.81
CA GLY A 146 1.90 13.16 -7.03
C GLY A 146 1.70 14.45 -6.26
#